data_AF-A0A645H904-F1
#
_entry.id   AF-A0A645H904-F1
#
_cell.length_a   1.000
_cell.length_b   1.000
_cell.length_c   1.000
_cell.angle_alpha   90.00
_cell.angle_beta   90.00
_cell.angle_gamma   90.00
#
_symmetry.space_group_name_H-M   'P 1'
#
loop_
_entity.id
_entity.type
_entity.pdbx_description
1 polymer ?
#
loop_
_entity_poly.entity_id
_entity_poly.type
_entity_poly.pdbx_seq_one_letter_code
_entity_poly.pdbx_strand_id
1 'polypeptide(L)'
;MHNTVTVDGFSQHTFNANNIFKMSYDTKSVLKDWKTNDLIDIIQIEHNGYTRLSNPVIHERTIKFDKINNEITIIDKLTGVGKHLFEIFFYFSDLLEISMIHSKKVEVNSNHLKTLISFESDSLFNISKEDCSISYSYGTKIKSKKIVVKSHELCPFCLSTKIKPL
;
A
#
# COMPACT_ATOMS: atom_id res chain seq x y z
N MET A 1 -11.31 -0.04 1.44
CA MET A 1 -10.33 -0.87 0.71
C MET A 1 -9.47 0.08 -0.10
N HIS A 2 -8.16 0.14 0.17
CA HIS A 2 -7.28 1.15 -0.41
C HIS A 2 -5.89 0.57 -0.68
N ASN A 3 -5.15 1.19 -1.59
CA ASN A 3 -3.75 0.84 -1.86
C ASN A 3 -2.85 1.39 -0.75
N THR A 4 -2.89 0.81 0.45
CA THR A 4 -2.18 1.28 1.63
C THR A 4 -1.89 0.12 2.59
N VAL A 5 -1.22 0.43 3.68
CA VAL A 5 -0.89 -0.52 4.76
C VAL A 5 -2.02 -0.62 5.77
N THR A 6 -2.20 -1.78 6.39
CA THR A 6 -2.90 -1.97 7.67
C THR A 6 -1.97 -2.62 8.68
N VAL A 7 -2.21 -2.34 9.97
CA VAL A 7 -1.44 -2.89 11.10
C VAL A 7 -2.40 -3.65 12.01
N ASP A 8 -2.11 -4.91 12.29
CA ASP A 8 -2.90 -5.81 13.16
C ASP A 8 -4.38 -5.92 12.75
N GLY A 9 -4.66 -5.87 11.44
CA GLY A 9 -6.01 -5.89 10.88
C GLY A 9 -6.81 -4.59 11.07
N PHE A 10 -6.21 -3.55 11.65
CA PHE A 10 -6.88 -2.27 11.87
C PHE A 10 -6.68 -1.30 10.69
N SER A 11 -7.72 -0.52 10.40
CA SER A 11 -7.64 0.62 9.48
C SER A 11 -6.88 1.80 10.10
N GLN A 12 -6.36 2.70 9.25
CA GLN A 12 -5.74 3.95 9.70
C GLN A 12 -6.69 4.85 10.50
N HIS A 13 -8.01 4.81 10.20
CA HIS A 13 -9.06 5.55 10.91
C HIS A 13 -9.94 4.63 11.75
N THR A 14 -10.50 5.17 12.83
CA THR A 14 -11.54 4.51 13.63
C THR A 14 -12.92 4.71 12.98
N PHE A 15 -13.80 3.73 13.17
CA PHE A 15 -15.18 3.81 12.70
C PHE A 15 -16.12 3.74 13.90
N ASN A 16 -17.05 4.69 14.01
CA ASN A 16 -18.07 4.70 15.04
C ASN A 16 -19.41 4.25 14.45
N ALA A 17 -19.82 3.02 14.75
CA ALA A 17 -21.08 2.45 14.27
C ALA A 17 -22.33 3.22 14.75
N ASN A 18 -22.25 3.94 15.87
CA ASN A 18 -23.36 4.75 16.38
C ASN A 18 -23.43 6.13 15.70
N ASN A 19 -22.41 6.53 14.94
CA ASN A 19 -22.35 7.82 14.23
C ASN A 19 -21.70 7.63 12.86
N ILE A 20 -22.35 6.86 11.98
CA ILE A 20 -21.80 6.43 10.69
C ILE A 20 -21.46 7.56 9.70
N PHE A 21 -22.01 8.76 9.92
CA PHE A 21 -21.72 9.96 9.13
C PHE A 21 -20.69 10.89 9.77
N LYS A 22 -20.17 10.54 10.95
CA LYS A 22 -19.13 11.31 11.64
C LYS A 22 -17.78 10.62 11.46
N MET A 23 -16.87 11.28 10.77
CA MET A 23 -15.48 10.87 10.72
C MET A 23 -14.73 11.50 11.90
N SER A 24 -14.01 10.69 12.66
CA SER A 24 -13.14 11.18 13.73
C SER A 24 -11.84 11.74 13.14
N TYR A 25 -11.32 12.82 13.71
CA TYR A 25 -10.08 13.47 13.30
C TYR A 25 -8.86 12.88 14.03
N ASP A 26 -8.91 11.59 14.35
CA ASP A 26 -7.94 10.94 15.23
C ASP A 26 -6.59 10.72 14.52
N THR A 27 -6.62 10.58 13.20
CA THR A 27 -5.44 10.39 12.35
C THR A 27 -4.99 11.73 11.78
N LYS A 28 -3.75 12.08 12.05
CA LYS A 28 -3.07 13.24 11.49
C LYS A 28 -2.01 12.77 10.51
N SER A 29 -1.97 13.43 9.37
CA SER A 29 -0.92 13.23 8.36
C SER A 29 0.01 14.44 8.32
N VAL A 30 1.29 14.19 8.10
CA VAL A 30 2.33 15.21 8.02
C VAL A 30 3.09 15.03 6.72
N LEU A 31 3.16 16.08 5.91
CA LEU A 31 4.07 16.14 4.77
C LEU A 31 5.50 16.31 5.29
N LYS A 32 6.37 15.33 5.05
CA LYS A 32 7.76 15.33 5.51
C LYS A 32 8.71 15.91 4.46
N ASP A 33 8.46 15.59 3.20
CA ASP A 33 9.26 16.06 2.07
C ASP A 33 8.39 16.12 0.80
N TRP A 34 8.65 17.10 -0.04
CA TRP A 34 8.11 17.24 -1.38
C TRP A 34 9.18 17.84 -2.26
N LYS A 35 9.62 17.09 -3.28
CA LYS A 35 10.62 17.53 -4.25
C LYS A 35 10.16 17.19 -5.65
N THR A 36 10.34 18.11 -6.58
CA THR A 36 10.06 17.91 -8.00
C THR A 36 11.17 18.54 -8.82
N ASN A 37 11.60 17.86 -9.87
CA ASN A 37 12.47 18.39 -10.91
C ASN A 37 12.23 17.64 -12.21
N ASP A 38 13.01 17.92 -13.26
CA ASP A 38 12.82 17.33 -14.59
C ASP A 38 13.08 15.81 -14.64
N LEU A 39 13.75 15.25 -13.63
CA LEU A 39 14.16 13.85 -13.59
C LEU A 39 13.32 13.01 -12.61
N ILE A 40 12.99 13.56 -11.45
CA ILE A 40 12.34 12.83 -10.36
C ILE A 40 11.35 13.69 -9.58
N ASP A 41 10.22 13.08 -9.22
CA ASP A 41 9.32 13.61 -8.18
C ASP A 41 9.40 12.71 -6.93
N ILE A 42 9.39 13.33 -5.76
CA ILE A 42 9.41 12.65 -4.46
C ILE A 42 8.37 13.30 -3.56
N ILE A 43 7.51 12.49 -2.97
CA ILE A 43 6.62 12.90 -1.89
C ILE A 43 6.75 11.92 -0.72
N GLN A 44 6.92 12.45 0.48
CA GLN A 44 7.04 11.67 1.71
C GLN A 44 6.00 12.15 2.71
N ILE A 45 5.09 11.27 3.09
CA ILE A 45 3.98 11.57 4.00
C ILE A 45 3.97 10.54 5.11
N GLU A 46 3.83 11.02 6.33
CA GLU A 46 3.65 10.21 7.53
C GLU A 46 2.22 10.35 8.05
N HIS A 47 1.66 9.32 8.67
CA HIS A 47 0.47 9.45 9.50
C HIS A 47 0.55 8.62 10.79
N ASN A 48 -0.13 9.08 11.83
CA ASN A 48 -0.12 8.48 13.17
C ASN A 48 -1.33 7.57 13.43
N GLY A 49 -1.96 7.02 12.38
CA GLY A 49 -3.24 6.32 12.52
C GLY A 49 -3.19 5.14 13.50
N TYR A 50 -2.05 4.46 13.58
CA TYR A 50 -1.86 3.27 14.41
C TYR A 50 -1.28 3.56 15.79
N THR A 51 -1.11 4.84 16.19
CA THR A 51 -0.57 5.16 17.53
C THR A 51 -1.56 4.86 18.66
N ARG A 52 -2.81 4.52 18.32
CA ARG A 52 -3.85 4.08 19.24
C ARG A 52 -3.75 2.60 19.64
N LEU A 53 -2.94 1.81 18.93
CA LEU A 53 -2.72 0.40 19.25
C LEU A 53 -1.93 0.29 20.55
N SER A 54 -2.00 -0.86 21.23
CA SER A 54 -1.26 -1.10 22.48
C SER A 54 0.25 -0.93 22.31
N ASN A 55 0.77 -1.36 21.15
CA ASN A 55 2.10 -1.05 20.65
C ASN A 55 1.96 -0.03 19.51
N PRO A 56 2.22 1.26 19.75
CA PRO A 56 2.03 2.31 18.75
C PRO A 56 2.89 2.13 17.50
N VAL A 57 2.29 2.32 16.33
CA VAL A 57 2.99 2.33 15.04
C VAL A 57 2.72 3.65 14.29
N ILE A 58 3.77 4.19 13.68
CA ILE A 58 3.72 5.31 12.75
C ILE A 58 4.02 4.76 11.35
N HIS A 59 3.19 5.12 10.38
CA HIS A 59 3.36 4.72 8.99
C HIS A 59 3.79 5.92 8.16
N GLU A 60 4.92 5.79 7.48
CA GLU A 60 5.46 6.75 6.53
C GLU A 60 5.52 6.11 5.14
N ARG A 61 4.96 6.78 4.15
CA ARG A 61 5.04 6.40 2.74
C ARG A 61 5.84 7.45 1.97
N THR A 62 6.88 6.98 1.30
CA THR A 62 7.56 7.76 0.26
C THR A 62 7.16 7.24 -1.11
N ILE A 63 6.73 8.12 -2.02
CA ILE A 63 6.52 7.79 -3.43
C ILE A 63 7.56 8.57 -4.23
N LYS A 64 8.31 7.86 -5.07
CA LYS A 64 9.25 8.43 -6.02
C LYS A 64 8.78 8.09 -7.42
N PHE A 65 8.75 9.08 -8.31
CA PHE A 65 8.47 8.89 -9.73
C PHE A 65 9.70 9.29 -10.54
N ASP A 66 10.36 8.31 -11.13
CA ASP A 66 11.46 8.49 -12.07
C ASP A 66 10.87 8.76 -13.47
N LYS A 67 11.02 10.00 -13.94
CA LYS A 67 10.46 10.46 -15.22
C LYS A 67 11.21 9.93 -16.43
N ILE A 68 12.48 9.55 -16.25
CA ILE A 68 13.33 9.03 -17.33
C ILE A 68 12.97 7.57 -17.61
N ASN A 69 12.80 6.78 -16.56
CA ASN A 69 12.51 5.35 -16.66
C ASN A 69 11.00 5.02 -16.59
N ASN A 70 10.15 6.03 -16.38
CA ASN A 70 8.71 5.91 -16.14
C ASN A 70 8.40 4.91 -15.01
N GLU A 71 9.18 4.96 -13.93
CA GLU A 71 9.13 4.00 -12.83
C GLU A 71 8.63 4.67 -11.55
N ILE A 72 7.73 4.00 -10.83
CA ILE A 72 7.29 4.43 -9.50
C ILE A 72 7.91 3.51 -8.46
N THR A 73 8.58 4.10 -7.47
CA THR A 73 9.02 3.40 -6.25
C THR A 73 8.23 3.90 -5.05
N ILE A 74 7.54 3.00 -4.36
CA ILE A 74 6.81 3.24 -3.12
C ILE A 74 7.61 2.60 -1.98
N ILE A 75 7.92 3.37 -0.95
CA ILE A 75 8.61 2.87 0.24
C ILE A 75 7.66 3.08 1.41
N ASP A 76 7.17 1.97 1.97
CA ASP A 76 6.35 1.94 3.18
C ASP A 76 7.25 1.61 4.37
N LYS A 77 7.42 2.57 5.27
CA LYS A 77 8.20 2.45 6.51
C LYS A 77 7.25 2.50 7.71
N LEU A 78 7.28 1.45 8.52
CA LEU A 78 6.49 1.33 9.75
C LEU A 78 7.44 1.34 10.94
N THR A 79 7.29 2.36 11.79
CA THR A 79 8.15 2.58 12.96
C THR A 79 7.33 2.48 14.23
N GLY A 80 7.91 1.92 15.28
CA GLY A 80 7.20 1.58 16.50
C GLY A 80 8.01 0.58 17.32
N VAL A 81 7.34 -0.15 18.19
CA VAL A 81 7.93 -1.19 19.03
C VAL A 81 7.06 -2.44 18.99
N GLY A 82 7.64 -3.60 19.26
CA GLY A 82 6.90 -4.86 19.31
C GLY A 82 6.69 -5.48 17.94
N LYS A 83 5.99 -6.64 17.96
CA LYS A 83 5.73 -7.47 16.79
C LYS A 83 4.32 -7.22 16.29
N HIS A 84 4.18 -7.04 14.98
CA HIS A 84 2.92 -6.67 14.35
C HIS A 84 2.66 -7.47 13.08
N LEU A 85 1.39 -7.59 12.72
CA LEU A 85 0.97 -8.03 11.39
C LEU A 85 0.86 -6.80 10.48
N PHE A 86 1.73 -6.73 9.47
CA PHE A 86 1.68 -5.73 8.41
C PHE A 86 1.04 -6.34 7.17
N GLU A 87 0.03 -5.66 6.63
CA GLU A 87 -0.60 -6.04 5.37
C GLU A 87 -0.63 -4.84 4.43
N ILE A 88 -0.01 -4.97 3.25
CA ILE A 88 0.03 -3.93 2.22
C ILE A 88 -0.81 -4.40 1.04
N PHE A 89 -1.78 -3.59 0.64
CA PHE A 89 -2.74 -3.95 -0.39
C PHE A 89 -2.49 -3.20 -1.69
N PHE A 90 -2.69 -3.90 -2.81
CA PHE A 90 -2.78 -3.34 -4.15
C PHE A 90 -4.03 -3.88 -4.82
N TYR A 91 -5.02 -3.03 -5.04
CA TYR A 91 -6.26 -3.36 -5.74
C TYR A 91 -6.13 -2.98 -7.21
N PHE A 92 -6.59 -3.87 -8.08
CA PHE A 92 -6.48 -3.70 -9.53
C PHE A 92 -7.86 -3.52 -10.17
N SER A 93 -7.88 -2.87 -11.33
CA SER A 93 -9.05 -2.87 -12.21
C SER A 93 -9.38 -4.30 -12.65
N ASP A 94 -10.66 -4.57 -12.86
CA ASP A 94 -11.16 -5.82 -13.44
C ASP A 94 -10.70 -6.06 -14.88
N LEU A 95 -10.16 -5.03 -15.54
CA LEU A 95 -9.60 -5.09 -16.89
C LEU A 95 -8.14 -5.57 -16.91
N LEU A 96 -7.53 -5.81 -15.75
CA LEU A 96 -6.12 -6.21 -15.64
C LEU A 96 -6.00 -7.70 -15.30
N GLU A 97 -5.14 -8.38 -16.04
CA GLU A 97 -4.70 -9.74 -15.72
C GLU A 97 -3.49 -9.69 -14.79
N ILE A 98 -3.50 -10.50 -13.74
CA ILE A 98 -2.45 -10.53 -12.71
C ILE A 98 -1.82 -11.92 -12.62
N SER A 99 -0.51 -11.97 -12.85
CA SER A 99 0.28 -13.19 -12.83
C SER A 99 1.39 -13.12 -11.78
N MET A 100 1.44 -14.14 -10.92
CA MET A 100 2.55 -14.33 -9.98
C MET A 100 3.72 -14.97 -10.73
N ILE A 101 4.77 -14.21 -11.02
CA ILE A 101 5.94 -14.73 -11.77
C ILE A 101 7.00 -15.29 -10.82
N HIS A 102 7.16 -14.67 -9.66
CA HIS A 102 8.12 -15.09 -8.64
C HIS A 102 7.60 -14.75 -7.23
N SER A 103 8.27 -15.26 -6.19
CA SER A 103 7.91 -14.98 -4.79
C SER A 103 7.90 -13.49 -4.41
N LYS A 104 8.61 -12.66 -5.19
CA LYS A 104 8.76 -11.20 -4.98
C LYS A 104 8.35 -10.36 -6.19
N LYS A 105 7.75 -10.96 -7.23
CA LYS A 105 7.43 -10.27 -8.49
C LYS A 105 6.05 -10.67 -9.01
N VAL A 106 5.28 -9.65 -9.37
CA VAL A 106 3.95 -9.76 -9.97
C VAL A 106 3.96 -9.03 -11.29
N GLU A 107 3.39 -9.65 -12.31
CA GLU A 107 3.16 -8.99 -13.60
C GLU A 107 1.68 -8.66 -13.74
N VAL A 108 1.42 -7.46 -14.25
CA VAL A 108 0.09 -6.89 -14.41
C VAL A 108 -0.04 -6.43 -15.85
N ASN A 109 -0.98 -7.04 -16.57
CA ASN A 109 -1.11 -6.89 -18.01
C ASN A 109 -2.51 -6.46 -18.43
N SER A 110 -2.58 -5.75 -19.55
CA SER A 110 -3.77 -5.55 -20.36
C SER A 110 -3.38 -5.66 -21.83
N ASN A 111 -4.33 -5.45 -22.76
CA ASN A 111 -4.05 -5.44 -24.20
C ASN A 111 -3.02 -4.37 -24.63
N HIS A 112 -2.80 -3.33 -23.81
CA HIS A 112 -1.97 -2.18 -24.17
C HIS A 112 -0.91 -1.85 -23.12
N LEU A 113 -0.89 -2.55 -21.99
CA LEU A 113 0.01 -2.27 -20.88
C LEU A 113 0.61 -3.57 -20.38
N LYS A 114 1.92 -3.56 -20.17
CA LYS A 114 2.63 -4.61 -19.48
C LYS A 114 3.40 -3.96 -18.33
N THR A 115 3.19 -4.38 -17.10
CA THR A 115 3.82 -3.77 -15.92
C THR A 115 4.38 -4.84 -15.00
N LEU A 116 5.62 -4.65 -14.57
CA LEU A 116 6.23 -5.46 -13.52
C LEU A 116 6.15 -4.72 -12.18
N ILE A 117 5.61 -5.40 -11.18
CA ILE A 117 5.63 -4.97 -9.78
C ILE A 117 6.58 -5.88 -9.01
N SER A 118 7.56 -5.30 -8.33
CA SER A 118 8.56 -6.02 -7.54
C SER A 118 8.63 -5.50 -6.11
N PHE A 119 8.89 -6.41 -5.18
CA PHE A 119 8.83 -6.17 -3.75
C PHE A 119 10.16 -6.54 -3.08
N GLU A 120 10.69 -5.65 -2.26
CA GLU A 120 11.97 -5.82 -1.57
C GLU A 120 11.87 -5.34 -0.12
N SER A 121 12.42 -6.13 0.79
CA SER A 121 12.48 -5.86 2.23
C SER A 121 13.62 -6.67 2.84
N ASP A 122 14.20 -6.16 3.92
CA ASP A 122 15.16 -6.89 4.75
C ASP A 122 14.46 -7.91 5.66
N SER A 123 13.14 -7.80 5.85
CA SER A 123 12.33 -8.72 6.64
C SER A 123 11.60 -9.75 5.77
N LEU A 124 11.13 -10.84 6.38
CA LEU A 124 10.36 -11.84 5.65
C LEU A 124 8.95 -11.33 5.35
N PHE A 125 8.47 -11.63 4.15
CA PHE A 125 7.10 -11.36 3.75
C PHE A 125 6.64 -12.40 2.75
N ASN A 126 5.33 -12.52 2.60
CA ASN A 126 4.69 -13.37 1.60
C ASN A 126 3.76 -12.50 0.74
N ILE A 127 3.59 -12.91 -0.52
CA ILE A 127 2.68 -12.26 -1.46
C ILE A 127 1.56 -13.23 -1.82
N SER A 128 0.31 -12.78 -1.71
CA SER A 128 -0.86 -13.52 -2.18
C SER A 128 -1.62 -12.72 -3.25
N LYS A 129 -2.18 -13.45 -4.22
CA LYS A 129 -3.22 -12.94 -5.13
C LYS A 129 -4.57 -13.38 -4.60
N GLU A 130 -5.42 -12.43 -4.27
CA GLU A 130 -6.71 -12.67 -3.63
C GLU A 130 -7.86 -12.07 -4.44
N ASP A 131 -9.06 -12.65 -4.30
CA ASP A 131 -10.29 -12.07 -4.83
C ASP A 131 -10.69 -10.80 -4.07
N CYS A 132 -11.26 -9.85 -4.80
CA CYS A 132 -11.86 -8.66 -4.22
C CYS A 132 -13.04 -8.18 -5.08
N SER A 133 -13.64 -7.05 -4.68
CA SER A 133 -14.64 -6.37 -5.48
C SER A 133 -14.30 -4.90 -5.61
N ILE A 134 -14.55 -4.36 -6.80
CA ILE A 134 -14.48 -2.93 -7.09
C ILE A 134 -15.86 -2.44 -7.53
N SER A 135 -16.08 -1.13 -7.50
CA SER A 135 -17.35 -0.50 -7.86
C SER A 135 -17.06 0.80 -8.61
N TYR A 136 -17.55 0.90 -9.85
CA TYR A 136 -17.40 2.13 -10.66
C TYR A 136 -18.57 3.10 -10.47
N SER A 137 -19.71 2.60 -9.98
CA SER A 137 -20.91 3.39 -9.76
C SER A 137 -21.77 2.79 -8.64
N TYR A 138 -22.61 3.62 -8.03
CA TYR A 138 -23.50 3.21 -6.96
C TYR A 138 -24.35 1.99 -7.35
N GLY A 139 -24.45 1.01 -6.44
CA GLY A 139 -25.22 -0.22 -6.66
C GLY A 139 -24.49 -1.30 -7.46
N THR A 140 -23.26 -1.06 -7.95
CA THR A 140 -22.48 -2.06 -8.70
C THR A 140 -21.38 -2.70 -7.83
N LYS A 141 -21.11 -3.99 -8.06
CA LYS A 141 -19.93 -4.68 -7.54
C LYS A 141 -19.39 -5.61 -8.61
N ILE A 142 -18.16 -5.39 -9.02
CA ILE A 142 -17.48 -6.17 -10.04
C ILE A 142 -16.37 -6.96 -9.38
N LYS A 143 -16.23 -8.24 -9.74
CA LYS A 143 -15.14 -9.09 -9.25
C LYS A 143 -13.83 -8.59 -9.83
N SER A 144 -12.83 -8.45 -8.98
CA SER A 144 -11.48 -8.10 -9.39
C SER A 144 -10.48 -8.85 -8.50
N LYS A 145 -9.19 -8.58 -8.69
CA LYS A 145 -8.10 -9.15 -7.93
C LYS A 145 -7.34 -8.06 -7.16
N LYS A 146 -6.78 -8.47 -6.04
CA LYS A 146 -5.83 -7.68 -5.26
C LYS A 146 -4.57 -8.50 -5.03
N ILE A 147 -3.45 -7.81 -4.89
CA ILE A 147 -2.23 -8.36 -4.31
C ILE A 147 -2.16 -7.93 -2.86
N VAL A 148 -1.81 -8.86 -1.98
CA VAL A 148 -1.57 -8.58 -0.57
C VAL A 148 -0.15 -9.02 -0.22
N VAL A 149 0.65 -8.08 0.27
CA VAL A 149 1.95 -8.37 0.88
C VAL A 149 1.73 -8.47 2.38
N LYS A 150 2.04 -9.62 2.98
CA LYS A 150 1.87 -9.87 4.42
C LYS A 150 3.20 -10.15 5.09
N SER A 151 3.43 -9.52 6.22
CA SER A 151 4.62 -9.72 7.06
C SER A 151 4.23 -9.72 8.53
N HIS A 152 4.81 -10.63 9.32
CA HIS A 152 4.58 -10.70 10.77
C HIS A 152 5.92 -10.54 11.48
N GLU A 153 6.33 -9.28 11.67
CA GLU A 153 7.70 -8.90 12.00
C GLU A 153 7.75 -7.85 13.10
N LEU A 154 8.95 -7.64 13.67
CA LEU A 154 9.20 -6.58 14.63
C LEU A 154 9.27 -5.22 13.91
N CYS A 155 8.83 -4.16 14.58
CA CYS A 155 9.19 -2.81 14.17
C CYS A 155 10.70 -2.56 14.40
N PRO A 156 11.38 -1.76 13.55
CA PRO A 156 10.84 -1.14 12.34
C PRO A 156 10.74 -2.14 11.19
N PHE A 157 9.70 -2.01 10.36
CA PHE A 157 9.53 -2.75 9.12
C PHE A 157 9.56 -1.79 7.92
N CYS A 158 10.18 -2.20 6.83
CA CYS A 158 10.28 -1.41 5.60
C CYS A 158 10.03 -2.29 4.38
N LEU A 159 9.13 -1.87 3.50
CA LEU A 159 8.87 -2.51 2.22
C LEU A 159 9.08 -1.50 1.08
N SER A 160 9.94 -1.85 0.14
CA SER A 160 10.09 -1.16 -1.14
C SER A 160 9.26 -1.89 -2.19
N THR A 161 8.36 -1.18 -2.85
CA THR A 161 7.58 -1.65 -4.00
C THR A 161 7.95 -0.83 -5.22
N LYS A 162 8.39 -1.50 -6.27
CA LYS A 162 8.75 -0.87 -7.55
C LYS A 162 7.77 -1.29 -8.63
N ILE A 163 7.18 -0.32 -9.32
CA ILE A 163 6.20 -0.47 -10.39
C ILE A 163 6.84 0.08 -11.66
N LYS A 164 7.12 -0.81 -12.61
CA LYS A 164 7.83 -0.48 -13.84
C LYS A 164 7.06 -0.99 -15.07
N PRO A 165 6.60 -0.10 -15.97
CA PRO A 165 6.11 -0.48 -17.28
C PRO A 165 7.20 -1.21 -18.08
N LEU A 166 6.81 -2.27 -18.80
CA LEU A 166 7.68 -3.10 -19.63
C LEU A 166 7.54 -2.74 -21.11
#